data_AF-A0A6B3FNG0-F1
#
_entry.id   AF-A0A6B3FNG0-F1
#
_cell.length_a   1.000
_cell.length_b   1.000
_cell.length_c   1.000
_cell.angle_alpha   90.00
_cell.angle_beta   90.00
_cell.angle_gamma   90.00
#
_symmetry.space_group_name_H-M   'P 1'
#
loop_
_entity.id
_entity.type
_entity.pdbx_description
1 polymer ?
#
loop_
_entity_poly.entity_id
_entity_poly.type
_entity_poly.pdbx_seq_one_letter_code
_entity_poly.pdbx_strand_id
1 'polypeptide(L)' 'MAQFNEANSVRDFIRDRATPFGTQFVPGNELARTTDEVLLEDSVKGALIRLNPEIKAEPDKAD' A
#
# COMPACT_ATOMS: atom_id res chain seq x y z
N MET A 1 -33.11 -1.98 2.49
CA MET A 1 -32.36 -2.08 1.22
C MET A 1 -30.92 -1.68 1.49
N ALA A 2 -29.94 -2.45 1.03
CA ALA A 2 -28.53 -2.07 1.21
C ALA A 2 -28.25 -0.81 0.37
N GLN A 3 -27.70 0.23 1.00
CA GLN A 3 -27.35 1.47 0.32
C GLN A 3 -26.10 1.24 -0.53
N PHE A 4 -26.18 1.46 -1.83
CA PHE A 4 -25.02 1.38 -2.73
C PHE A 4 -24.03 2.51 -2.43
N ASN A 5 -22.75 2.16 -2.30
CA ASN A 5 -21.64 3.09 -2.11
C ASN A 5 -20.37 2.55 -2.78
N GLU A 6 -19.29 3.35 -2.77
CA GLU A 6 -18.01 2.99 -3.39
C GLU A 6 -17.43 1.67 -2.85
N ALA A 7 -17.60 1.41 -1.55
CA ALA A 7 -17.17 0.17 -0.90
C ALA A 7 -17.84 -1.06 -1.52
N ASN A 8 -19.17 -1.12 -1.50
CA ASN A 8 -19.91 -2.32 -1.87
C ASN A 8 -20.22 -2.44 -3.37
N SER A 9 -20.11 -1.35 -4.13
CA SER A 9 -20.42 -1.36 -5.56
C SER A 9 -19.20 -1.75 -6.40
N VAL A 10 -17.99 -1.40 -5.96
CA VAL A 10 -16.76 -1.57 -6.77
C VAL A 10 -15.57 -2.01 -5.93
N ARG A 11 -15.19 -1.24 -4.91
CA ARG A 11 -13.89 -1.39 -4.24
C ARG A 11 -13.70 -2.79 -3.65
N ASP A 12 -14.68 -3.25 -2.88
CA ASP A 12 -14.59 -4.53 -2.17
C ASP A 12 -14.59 -5.70 -3.17
N PHE A 13 -15.37 -5.62 -4.25
CA PHE A 13 -15.38 -6.63 -5.32
C PHE A 13 -14.02 -6.77 -6.03
N ILE A 14 -13.33 -5.65 -6.28
CA ILE A 14 -11.99 -5.65 -6.90
C ILE A 14 -10.96 -6.14 -5.89
N ARG A 15 -11.00 -5.64 -4.65
CA ARG A 15 -10.13 -6.08 -3.55
C ARG A 15 -10.16 -7.59 -3.41
N ASP A 16 -11.35 -8.17 -3.30
CA ASP A 16 -11.54 -9.60 -3.04
C ASP A 16 -11.02 -10.47 -4.20
N ARG A 17 -10.94 -9.92 -5.42
CA ARG A 17 -10.28 -10.58 -6.57
C ARG A 17 -8.76 -10.47 -6.56
N ALA A 18 -8.21 -9.40 -6.00
CA ALA A 18 -6.77 -9.17 -5.94
C ALA A 18 -6.11 -9.95 -4.79
N THR A 19 -6.81 -10.12 -3.65
CA THR A 19 -6.28 -10.78 -2.44
C THR A 19 -5.71 -12.18 -2.68
N PRO A 20 -6.34 -13.07 -3.48
CA PRO A 20 -5.77 -14.39 -3.78
C PRO A 20 -4.40 -14.36 -4.47
N PHE A 21 -4.04 -13.25 -5.12
CA PHE A 21 -2.75 -13.05 -5.79
C PHE A 21 -1.68 -12.45 -4.87
N GLY A 22 -1.94 -12.35 -3.56
CA GLY A 22 -0.99 -11.83 -2.57
C GLY A 22 -1.03 -10.31 -2.39
N THR A 23 -2.01 -9.62 -2.99
CA THR A 23 -2.20 -8.19 -2.78
C THR A 23 -2.79 -7.92 -1.40
N GLN A 24 -2.07 -7.18 -0.57
CA GLN A 24 -2.56 -6.69 0.72
C GLN A 24 -3.42 -5.44 0.53
N PHE A 25 -4.61 -5.43 1.11
CA PHE A 25 -5.46 -4.25 1.18
C PHE A 25 -5.24 -3.52 2.51
N VAL A 26 -5.09 -2.21 2.45
CA VAL A 26 -5.04 -1.31 3.60
C VAL A 26 -6.04 -0.17 3.37
N PRO A 27 -7.00 0.07 4.28
CA PRO A 27 -7.88 1.23 4.21
C PRO A 27 -7.10 2.55 4.16
N GLY A 28 -7.60 3.53 3.41
CA GLY A 28 -6.91 4.82 3.23
C GLY A 28 -6.65 5.58 4.54
N ASN A 29 -7.53 5.44 5.52
CA ASN A 29 -7.41 6.03 6.85
C ASN A 29 -6.46 5.27 7.80
N GLU A 30 -6.00 4.10 7.41
CA GLU A 30 -5.00 3.29 8.13
C GLU A 30 -3.61 3.37 7.48
N LEU A 31 -3.49 4.08 6.36
CA LEU A 31 -2.21 4.35 5.74
C LEU A 31 -1.37 5.22 6.67
N ALA A 32 -0.11 4.82 6.89
CA ALA A 32 0.88 5.60 7.62
C ALA A 32 1.42 6.76 6.74
N ARG A 33 0.52 7.63 6.28
CA ARG A 33 0.83 8.89 5.61
C ARG A 33 -0.30 9.89 5.79
N THR A 34 0.01 11.16 5.66
CA THR A 34 -0.97 12.23 5.53
C THR A 34 -1.44 12.38 4.08
N THR A 35 -2.47 13.19 3.87
CA THR A 35 -3.04 13.42 2.53
C THR A 35 -2.16 14.32 1.65
N ASP A 36 -1.25 15.08 2.25
CA ASP A 36 -0.26 15.91 1.56
C ASP A 36 1.01 15.12 1.16
N GLU A 37 1.23 13.95 1.77
CA GLU A 37 2.33 13.06 1.43
C GLU A 37 2.02 12.22 0.17
N VAL A 38 2.93 12.27 -0.81
CA VAL A 38 2.77 11.59 -2.09
C VAL A 38 2.98 10.07 -1.96
N LEU A 39 3.88 9.65 -1.06
CA LEU A 39 4.33 8.27 -0.90
C LEU A 39 4.11 7.77 0.53
N LEU A 40 4.07 6.45 0.69
CA LEU A 40 4.20 5.79 1.99
C LEU A 40 5.69 5.60 2.28
N GLU A 41 6.40 6.66 2.67
CA GLU A 41 7.87 6.68 2.69
C GLU A 41 8.47 5.46 3.40
N ASP A 42 8.05 5.16 4.63
CA ASP A 42 8.57 4.03 5.40
C ASP A 42 8.35 2.69 4.69
N SER A 43 7.19 2.52 4.07
CA SER A 43 6.86 1.29 3.32
C SER A 43 7.71 1.17 2.07
N VAL A 44 7.94 2.30 1.37
CA VAL A 44 8.75 2.34 0.14
C VAL A 44 10.22 2.09 0.47
N LYS A 45 10.79 2.78 1.46
CA LYS A 45 12.19 2.58 1.90
C LYS A 45 12.41 1.14 2.37
N GLY A 46 11.52 0.61 3.20
CA GLY A 46 11.56 -0.79 3.64
C GLY A 46 11.52 -1.79 2.47
N ALA A 47 10.70 -1.52 1.45
CA ALA A 47 10.65 -2.34 0.25
C ALA A 47 11.94 -2.24 -0.59
N LEU A 48 12.50 -1.03 -0.75
CA LEU A 48 13.75 -0.80 -1.47
C LEU A 48 14.93 -1.52 -0.81
N ILE A 49 15.08 -1.39 0.50
CA ILE A 49 16.11 -2.11 1.28
C ILE A 49 15.95 -3.62 1.15
N ARG A 50 14.71 -4.14 1.15
CA ARG A 50 14.43 -5.57 1.03
C ARG A 50 14.74 -6.12 -0.37
N LEU A 51 14.47 -5.36 -1.41
CA LEU A 51 14.53 -5.82 -2.80
C LEU A 51 15.87 -5.51 -3.50
N ASN A 52 16.58 -4.46 -3.08
CA ASN A 52 17.82 -4.02 -3.71
C ASN A 52 19.03 -4.29 -2.80
N PRO A 53 19.96 -5.20 -3.19
CA PRO A 53 21.16 -5.51 -2.40
C PRO A 53 22.09 -4.31 -2.14
N GLU A 54 22.17 -3.35 -3.07
CA GLU A 54 23.03 -2.17 -2.93
C GLU A 54 22.49 -1.20 -1.89
N ILE A 55 21.17 -1.01 -1.88
CA ILE A 55 20.47 -0.21 -0.86
C ILE A 55 20.50 -0.96 0.48
N LYS A 56 20.40 -2.29 0.47
CA LYS A 56 20.56 -3.09 1.70
C LYS A 56 21.94 -2.90 2.36
N ALA A 57 22.99 -2.76 1.55
CA ALA A 57 24.35 -2.54 2.04
C ALA A 57 24.56 -1.11 2.59
N GLU A 58 23.82 -0.14 2.07
CA GLU A 58 23.88 1.27 2.48
C GLU A 58 22.45 1.87 2.45
N PRO A 59 21.68 1.72 3.56
CA PRO A 59 20.26 2.07 3.61
C PRO A 59 19.93 3.52 3.27
N ASP A 60 20.86 4.44 3.53
CA ASP A 60 20.72 5.88 3.22
C ASP A 60 20.54 6.15 1.71
N LYS A 61 20.83 5.17 0.84
CA LYS A 61 20.51 5.24 -0.60
C LYS A 61 19.01 5.17 -0.91
N ALA A 62 18.17 4.89 0.09
CA ALA A 62 16.71 4.88 -0.04
C ALA A 62 16.06 6.24 0.25
N ASP A 63 16.84 7.24 0.70
CA ASP A 63 16.41 8.63 0.85
C ASP A 63 16.48 9.39 -0.49
#